data_AF-A0A6C0CNG0-F1
#
_entry.id   AF-A0A6C0CNG0-F1
#
_cell.length_a   1.000
_cell.length_b   1.000
_cell.length_c   1.000
_cell.angle_alpha   90.00
_cell.angle_beta   90.00
_cell.angle_gamma   90.00
#
_symmetry.space_group_name_H-M   'P 1'
#
loop_
_entity.id
_entity.type
_entity.pdbx_description
1 polymer ?
#
loop_
_entity_poly.entity_id
_entity_poly.type
_entity_poly.pdbx_seq_one_letter_code
_entity_poly.pdbx_strand_id
1 'polypeptide(L)'
;MNKISNKTLKKKQKQKQKQISFKEIHYKSNDGMLTTVWGPPMWHYLHTMSFNYPVKPTKRDKTNYRNVILNLQNTLPCGKCRENLKSNFEKLPITMKTMKNRETFSRYIFDLHELINTMLNKRSGLTYDEVRYRYELFRSRCGKTKKKIVKEKGCTEPIVGEKSKCVLHIVPRDKVCDSLKIDKQCEKVKVV
;
A
#
# COMPACT_ATOMS: atom_id res chain seq x y z
N MET A 1 64.89 -12.74 5.32
CA MET A 1 63.66 -13.44 5.77
C MET A 1 63.10 -12.68 6.97
N ASN A 2 61.91 -12.09 6.85
CA ASN A 2 61.04 -11.84 8.01
C ASN A 2 59.65 -11.44 7.49
N LYS A 3 58.73 -12.41 7.51
CA LYS A 3 57.31 -12.24 7.18
C LYS A 3 56.63 -11.55 8.36
N ILE A 4 56.28 -10.28 8.22
CA ILE A 4 55.38 -9.60 9.17
C ILE A 4 53.94 -9.94 8.78
N SER A 5 53.38 -10.88 9.55
CA SER A 5 52.00 -11.37 9.43
C SER A 5 51.03 -10.36 10.06
N ASN A 6 50.37 -9.55 9.22
CA ASN A 6 49.25 -8.70 9.64
C ASN A 6 48.00 -9.57 9.88
N LYS A 7 47.83 -10.06 11.11
CA LYS A 7 46.57 -10.66 11.57
C LYS A 7 45.58 -9.56 11.96
N THR A 8 44.74 -9.16 11.02
CA THR A 8 43.63 -8.23 11.25
C THR A 8 42.59 -8.87 12.18
N LEU A 9 42.55 -8.40 13.43
CA LEU A 9 41.54 -8.76 14.42
C LEU A 9 40.15 -8.29 13.95
N LYS A 10 39.36 -9.19 13.36
CA LYS A 10 37.94 -8.96 13.08
C LYS A 10 37.15 -8.87 14.39
N LYS A 11 36.91 -7.64 14.88
CA LYS A 11 35.93 -7.37 15.95
C LYS A 11 34.52 -7.74 15.47
N LYS A 12 34.03 -8.94 15.84
CA LYS A 12 32.61 -9.28 15.77
C LYS A 12 31.86 -8.43 16.82
N GLN A 13 31.24 -7.34 16.40
CA GLN A 13 30.27 -6.63 17.25
C GLN A 13 29.02 -7.51 17.41
N LYS A 14 28.86 -8.14 18.58
CA LYS A 14 27.58 -8.69 19.02
C LYS A 14 26.64 -7.51 19.28
N GLN A 15 25.72 -7.22 18.36
CA GLN A 15 24.58 -6.34 18.66
C GLN A 15 23.69 -7.04 19.69
N LYS A 16 23.74 -6.58 20.95
CA LYS A 16 22.75 -6.92 21.97
C LYS A 16 21.42 -6.30 21.53
N GLN A 17 20.51 -7.07 20.95
CA GLN A 17 19.13 -6.64 20.77
C GLN A 17 18.53 -6.42 22.16
N LYS A 18 18.29 -5.16 22.51
CA LYS A 18 17.56 -4.78 23.72
C LYS A 18 16.10 -5.14 23.50
N GLN A 19 15.71 -6.36 23.87
CA GLN A 19 14.34 -6.83 23.74
C GLN A 19 13.48 -6.04 24.73
N ILE A 20 12.62 -5.17 24.20
CA ILE A 20 11.59 -4.52 25.00
C ILE A 20 10.62 -5.63 25.41
N SER A 21 10.54 -5.92 26.71
CA SER A 21 9.63 -6.94 27.24
C SER A 21 8.22 -6.37 27.33
N PHE A 22 7.31 -6.87 26.50
CA PHE A 22 5.88 -6.60 26.67
C PHE A 22 5.32 -7.47 27.79
N LYS A 23 4.38 -6.92 28.58
CA LYS A 23 3.63 -7.67 29.58
C LYS A 23 2.42 -8.33 28.93
N GLU A 24 1.92 -9.41 29.53
CA GLU A 24 0.71 -10.12 29.09
C GLU A 24 -0.50 -9.19 28.88
N ILE A 25 -0.64 -8.20 29.76
CA ILE A 25 -1.70 -7.17 29.65
C ILE A 25 -1.66 -6.39 28.33
N HIS A 26 -0.48 -6.21 27.73
CA HIS A 26 -0.34 -5.51 26.45
C HIS A 26 -0.79 -6.39 25.28
N TYR A 27 -0.53 -7.70 25.34
CA TYR A 27 -1.00 -8.65 24.33
C TYR A 27 -2.52 -8.87 24.38
N LYS A 28 -3.12 -8.68 25.56
CA LYS A 28 -4.58 -8.78 25.78
C LYS A 28 -5.32 -7.44 25.63
N SER A 29 -4.66 -6.38 25.20
CA SER A 29 -5.33 -5.08 24.99
C SER A 29 -6.31 -5.16 23.81
N ASN A 30 -7.47 -4.54 23.98
CA ASN A 30 -8.47 -4.33 22.92
C ASN A 30 -8.28 -2.99 22.18
N ASP A 31 -7.19 -2.28 22.45
CA ASP A 31 -6.89 -1.01 21.80
C ASP A 31 -6.59 -1.18 20.31
N GLY A 32 -6.89 -0.13 19.54
CA GLY A 32 -6.55 -0.07 18.13
C GLY A 32 -5.05 0.13 17.88
N MET A 33 -4.60 -0.22 16.69
CA MET A 33 -3.22 0.02 16.25
C MET A 33 -3.04 1.47 15.81
N LEU A 34 -1.82 2.01 15.96
CA LEU A 34 -1.49 3.38 15.55
C LEU A 34 -1.83 3.62 14.07
N THR A 35 -2.78 4.52 13.82
CA THR A 35 -3.31 4.82 12.48
C THR A 35 -2.25 5.36 11.53
N THR A 36 -1.21 6.01 12.05
CA THR A 36 -0.06 6.50 11.28
C THR A 36 0.85 5.37 10.76
N VAL A 37 0.77 4.18 11.34
CA VAL A 37 1.60 3.03 10.93
C VAL A 37 0.87 2.18 9.88
N TRP A 38 -0.38 1.80 10.13
CA TRP A 38 -1.12 0.90 9.24
C TRP A 38 -1.95 1.62 8.17
N GLY A 39 -2.33 2.88 8.41
CA GLY A 39 -3.19 3.66 7.52
C GLY A 39 -2.58 3.86 6.13
N PRO A 40 -1.35 4.39 6.01
CA PRO A 40 -0.74 4.57 4.69
C PRO A 40 -0.53 3.27 3.89
N PRO A 41 -0.03 2.16 4.48
CA PRO A 41 0.01 0.87 3.78
C PRO A 41 -1.37 0.36 3.34
N MET A 42 -2.42 0.55 4.15
CA MET A 42 -3.78 0.18 3.76
C MET A 42 -4.26 0.99 2.57
N TRP A 43 -4.08 2.31 2.59
CA TRP A 43 -4.43 3.17 1.43
C TRP A 43 -3.62 2.81 0.19
N HIS A 44 -2.35 2.46 0.35
CA HIS A 44 -1.52 1.97 -0.74
C HIS A 44 -2.10 0.70 -1.38
N TYR A 45 -2.53 -0.26 -0.55
CA TYR A 45 -3.21 -1.47 -1.03
C TYR A 45 -4.54 -1.14 -1.72
N LEU A 46 -5.40 -0.31 -1.11
CA LEU A 46 -6.72 0.02 -1.67
C LEU A 46 -6.62 0.72 -3.03
N HIS A 47 -5.68 1.66 -3.18
CA HIS A 47 -5.39 2.29 -4.47
C HIS A 47 -4.83 1.29 -5.47
N THR A 48 -3.85 0.46 -5.09
CA THR A 48 -3.31 -0.58 -5.98
C THR A 48 -4.39 -1.54 -6.46
N MET A 49 -5.25 -2.00 -5.55
CA MET A 49 -6.38 -2.88 -5.84
C MET A 49 -7.36 -2.20 -6.82
N SER A 50 -7.67 -0.93 -6.61
CA SER A 50 -8.64 -0.20 -7.43
C SER A 50 -8.12 0.09 -8.84
N PHE A 51 -6.84 0.45 -8.99
CA PHE A 51 -6.19 0.60 -10.29
C PHE A 51 -5.93 -0.75 -10.99
N ASN A 52 -5.93 -1.87 -10.26
CA ASN A 52 -5.89 -3.20 -10.88
C ASN A 52 -7.26 -3.78 -11.21
N TYR A 53 -8.36 -3.18 -10.72
CA TYR A 53 -9.72 -3.64 -11.01
C TYR A 53 -9.97 -3.81 -12.52
N PRO A 54 -10.73 -4.82 -12.99
CA PRO A 54 -10.88 -5.05 -14.43
C PRO A 54 -11.52 -3.87 -15.17
N VAL A 55 -11.08 -3.63 -16.40
CA VAL A 55 -11.72 -2.63 -17.29
C VAL A 55 -13.14 -3.07 -17.66
N LYS A 56 -13.35 -4.37 -17.83
CA LYS A 56 -14.66 -5.00 -18.09
C LYS A 56 -14.95 -6.04 -17.01
N PRO A 57 -15.38 -5.63 -15.81
CA PRO A 57 -15.58 -6.55 -14.68
C PRO A 57 -16.83 -7.41 -14.86
N THR A 58 -16.74 -8.67 -14.45
CA THR A 58 -17.91 -9.56 -14.34
C THR A 58 -18.79 -9.15 -13.16
N LYS A 59 -20.03 -9.68 -13.09
CA LYS A 59 -20.90 -9.47 -11.92
C LYS A 59 -20.23 -9.92 -10.62
N ARG A 60 -19.50 -11.03 -10.66
CA ARG A 60 -18.75 -11.57 -9.52
C ARG A 60 -17.63 -10.63 -9.08
N ASP A 61 -16.88 -10.06 -10.03
CA ASP A 61 -15.83 -9.09 -9.72
C ASP A 61 -16.40 -7.86 -9.00
N LYS A 62 -17.52 -7.33 -9.49
CA LYS A 62 -18.22 -6.19 -8.86
C LYS A 62 -18.59 -6.50 -7.42
N THR A 63 -19.21 -7.65 -7.17
CA THR A 63 -19.61 -8.07 -5.82
C THR A 63 -18.40 -8.24 -4.90
N ASN A 64 -17.37 -8.96 -5.35
CA ASN A 64 -16.19 -9.25 -4.54
C ASN A 64 -15.47 -7.97 -4.10
N TYR A 65 -15.18 -7.06 -5.03
CA TYR A 65 -14.47 -5.81 -4.72
C TYR A 65 -15.31 -4.86 -3.88
N ARG A 66 -16.62 -4.77 -4.13
CA ARG A 66 -17.53 -3.97 -3.29
C ARG A 66 -17.55 -4.48 -1.86
N ASN A 67 -17.60 -5.80 -1.67
CA ASN A 67 -17.62 -6.41 -0.33
C ASN A 67 -16.31 -6.18 0.43
N VAL A 68 -15.15 -6.12 -0.24
CA VAL A 68 -13.89 -5.73 0.40
C VAL A 68 -14.01 -4.35 1.03
N ILE A 69 -14.52 -3.36 0.28
CA ILE A 69 -14.64 -1.99 0.77
C ILE A 69 -15.66 -1.88 1.89
N LEU A 70 -16.85 -2.46 1.72
CA LEU A 70 -17.88 -2.43 2.76
C LEU A 70 -17.42 -3.08 4.06
N ASN A 71 -16.66 -4.18 3.98
CA ASN A 71 -16.17 -4.87 5.18
C ASN A 71 -15.11 -4.11 5.96
N LEU A 72 -14.50 -3.05 5.40
CA LEU A 72 -13.56 -2.21 6.16
C LEU A 72 -14.24 -1.59 7.40
N GLN A 73 -15.55 -1.29 7.33
CA GLN A 73 -16.30 -0.80 8.49
C GLN A 73 -16.34 -1.79 9.67
N ASN A 74 -15.94 -3.05 9.45
CA ASN A 74 -15.89 -4.10 10.47
C ASN A 74 -14.44 -4.47 10.85
N THR A 75 -13.48 -4.31 9.95
CA THR A 75 -12.12 -4.89 10.10
C THR A 75 -11.00 -3.89 10.34
N LEU A 76 -11.24 -2.57 10.16
CA LEU A 76 -10.19 -1.57 10.44
C LEU A 76 -9.72 -1.70 11.90
N PRO A 77 -8.40 -1.66 12.18
CA PRO A 77 -7.84 -1.86 13.52
C PRO A 77 -7.94 -0.58 14.37
N CYS A 78 -9.12 0.05 14.35
CA CYS A 78 -9.46 1.29 15.04
C CYS A 78 -11.00 1.39 15.11
N GLY A 79 -11.57 1.29 16.31
CA GLY A 79 -13.04 1.32 16.51
C GLY A 79 -13.69 2.61 16.01
N LYS A 80 -13.13 3.78 16.33
CA LYS A 80 -13.65 5.07 15.84
C LYS A 80 -13.58 5.19 14.32
N CYS A 81 -12.53 4.65 13.71
CA CYS A 81 -12.37 4.66 12.25
C CYS A 81 -13.44 3.81 11.56
N ARG A 82 -13.82 2.68 12.18
CA ARG A 82 -14.93 1.83 11.71
C ARG A 82 -16.27 2.55 11.74
N GLU A 83 -16.60 3.21 12.85
CA GLU A 83 -17.85 3.98 12.96
C GLU A 83 -17.88 5.15 12.00
N ASN A 84 -16.80 5.94 11.90
CA ASN A 84 -16.72 7.05 10.95
C ASN A 84 -16.87 6.58 9.50
N LEU A 85 -16.36 5.39 9.16
CA LEU A 85 -16.47 4.87 7.81
C LEU A 85 -17.92 4.55 7.42
N LYS A 86 -18.78 4.14 8.37
CA LYS A 86 -20.22 3.96 8.13
C LYS A 86 -20.86 5.28 7.68
N SER A 87 -20.63 6.36 8.44
CA SER A 87 -21.11 7.69 8.07
C SER A 87 -20.51 8.21 6.77
N ASN A 88 -19.28 7.82 6.43
CA ASN A 88 -18.67 8.15 5.14
C ASN A 88 -19.35 7.41 3.99
N PHE A 89 -19.79 6.18 4.18
CA PHE A 89 -20.57 5.46 3.17
C PHE A 89 -21.98 6.03 2.98
N GLU A 90 -22.55 6.69 3.99
CA GLU A 90 -23.80 7.43 3.82
C GLU A 90 -23.59 8.68 2.94
N LYS A 91 -22.49 9.42 3.16
CA LYS A 91 -22.12 10.61 2.37
C LYS A 91 -21.62 10.28 0.97
N LEU A 92 -20.91 9.17 0.83
CA LEU A 92 -20.32 8.69 -0.42
C LEU A 92 -20.65 7.19 -0.62
N PRO A 93 -21.88 6.87 -1.06
CA PRO A 93 -22.32 5.48 -1.18
C PRO A 93 -21.58 4.69 -2.27
N ILE A 94 -21.14 3.48 -1.92
CA ILE A 94 -20.59 2.53 -2.91
C ILE A 94 -21.74 1.78 -3.61
N THR A 95 -22.02 2.19 -4.84
CA THR A 95 -23.13 1.67 -5.65
C THR A 95 -22.63 0.78 -6.79
N MET A 96 -23.54 0.09 -7.48
CA MET A 96 -23.17 -0.67 -8.68
C MET A 96 -22.72 0.22 -9.85
N LYS A 97 -23.06 1.52 -9.85
CA LYS A 97 -22.51 2.50 -10.79
C LYS A 97 -21.01 2.71 -10.54
N THR A 98 -20.60 2.76 -9.28
CA THR A 98 -19.20 2.82 -8.85
C THR A 98 -18.41 1.60 -9.34
N MET A 99 -19.05 0.44 -9.38
CA MET A 99 -18.43 -0.82 -9.83
C MET A 99 -18.50 -1.01 -11.36
N LYS A 100 -18.78 0.03 -12.17
CA LYS A 100 -18.92 -0.11 -13.63
C LYS A 100 -17.64 -0.65 -14.28
N ASN A 101 -16.50 -0.06 -13.95
CA ASN A 101 -15.18 -0.41 -14.49
C ASN A 101 -14.05 0.10 -13.56
N ARG A 102 -12.79 -0.12 -13.96
CA ARG A 102 -11.59 0.39 -13.27
C ARG A 102 -11.65 1.87 -12.93
N GLU A 103 -12.06 2.70 -13.88
CA GLU A 103 -12.06 4.16 -13.69
C GLU A 103 -13.05 4.57 -12.60
N THR A 104 -14.30 4.09 -12.68
CA THR A 104 -15.33 4.45 -11.70
C THR A 104 -14.99 3.95 -10.30
N PHE A 105 -14.39 2.76 -10.19
CA PHE A 105 -14.03 2.19 -8.89
C PHE A 105 -12.78 2.87 -8.29
N SER A 106 -11.73 3.08 -9.09
CA SER A 106 -10.53 3.80 -8.62
C SER A 106 -10.82 5.24 -8.24
N ARG A 107 -11.70 5.92 -8.98
CA ARG A 107 -12.15 7.28 -8.63
C ARG A 107 -12.87 7.30 -7.29
N TYR A 108 -13.74 6.34 -7.02
CA TYR A 108 -14.38 6.24 -5.71
C TYR A 108 -13.40 6.04 -4.54
N ILE A 109 -12.36 5.22 -4.73
CA ILE A 109 -11.34 5.05 -3.68
C ILE A 109 -10.55 6.34 -3.46
N PHE A 110 -10.27 7.10 -4.52
CA PHE A 110 -9.69 8.43 -4.43
C PHE A 110 -10.61 9.40 -3.68
N ASP A 111 -11.88 9.51 -4.09
CA ASP A 111 -12.86 10.42 -3.47
C ASP A 111 -13.09 10.07 -1.98
N LEU A 112 -13.12 8.78 -1.64
CA LEU A 112 -13.23 8.33 -0.24
C LEU A 112 -12.01 8.72 0.58
N HIS A 113 -10.80 8.61 0.01
CA HIS A 113 -9.57 9.03 0.68
C HIS A 113 -9.57 10.55 0.89
N GLU A 114 -9.97 11.34 -0.10
CA GLU A 114 -10.03 12.80 0.04
C GLU A 114 -11.12 13.28 1.00
N LEU A 115 -12.27 12.58 1.04
CA LEU A 115 -13.30 12.81 2.06
C LEU A 115 -12.73 12.63 3.48
N ILE A 116 -12.00 11.52 3.72
CA ILE A 116 -11.37 11.25 5.02
C ILE A 116 -10.25 12.24 5.32
N ASN A 117 -9.46 12.64 4.32
CA ASN A 117 -8.43 13.67 4.49
C ASN A 117 -9.08 14.99 4.94
N THR A 118 -10.16 15.41 4.29
CA THR A 118 -10.92 16.61 4.66
C THR A 118 -11.43 16.53 6.09
N MET A 119 -12.04 15.40 6.49
CA MET A 119 -12.50 15.20 7.88
C MET A 119 -11.38 15.29 8.92
N LEU A 120 -10.15 14.91 8.55
CA LEU A 120 -8.98 14.96 9.42
C LEU A 120 -8.18 16.25 9.27
N ASN A 121 -8.71 17.26 8.56
CA ASN A 121 -8.03 18.51 8.23
C ASN A 121 -6.66 18.30 7.56
N LYS A 122 -6.57 17.27 6.71
CA LYS A 122 -5.42 16.96 5.87
C LYS A 122 -5.71 17.34 4.42
N ARG A 123 -4.65 17.62 3.67
CA ARG A 123 -4.73 17.84 2.21
C ARG A 123 -3.70 16.95 1.54
N SER A 124 -4.12 16.18 0.53
CA SER A 124 -3.18 15.42 -0.31
C SER A 124 -2.43 16.36 -1.27
N GLY A 125 -3.14 17.37 -1.79
CA GLY A 125 -2.66 18.24 -2.86
C GLY A 125 -2.58 17.55 -4.23
N LEU A 126 -3.21 16.38 -4.40
CA LEU A 126 -3.10 15.55 -5.60
C LEU A 126 -4.43 15.46 -6.33
N THR A 127 -4.36 15.52 -7.66
CA THR A 127 -5.47 15.20 -8.55
C THR A 127 -5.60 13.69 -8.72
N TYR A 128 -6.78 13.24 -9.16
CA TYR A 128 -7.00 11.83 -9.50
C TYR A 128 -6.02 11.34 -10.57
N ASP A 129 -5.69 12.18 -11.55
CA ASP A 129 -4.80 11.80 -12.65
C ASP A 129 -3.35 11.64 -12.19
N GLU A 130 -2.86 12.46 -11.27
CA GLU A 130 -1.55 12.28 -10.64
C GLU A 130 -1.49 10.98 -9.83
N VAL A 131 -2.55 10.68 -9.06
CA VAL A 131 -2.63 9.42 -8.31
C VAL A 131 -2.67 8.24 -9.27
N ARG A 132 -3.48 8.30 -10.33
CA ARG A 132 -3.53 7.29 -11.37
C ARG A 132 -2.16 7.06 -11.98
N TYR A 133 -1.48 8.12 -12.41
CA TYR A 133 -0.14 8.05 -12.98
C TYR A 133 0.83 7.31 -12.03
N ARG A 134 0.87 7.71 -10.75
CA ARG A 134 1.75 7.08 -9.74
C ARG A 134 1.54 5.57 -9.63
N TYR A 135 0.30 5.10 -9.62
CA TYR A 135 0.00 3.67 -9.48
C TYR A 135 0.15 2.88 -10.80
N GLU A 136 -0.05 3.54 -11.95
CA GLU A 136 0.19 2.91 -13.26
C GLU A 136 1.68 2.59 -13.49
N LEU A 137 2.61 3.33 -12.87
CA LEU A 137 4.04 3.01 -12.87
C LEU A 137 4.34 1.61 -12.29
N PHE A 138 3.49 1.12 -11.37
CA PHE A 138 3.68 -0.17 -10.72
C PHE A 138 3.05 -1.35 -11.50
N ARG A 139 2.41 -1.08 -12.63
CA ARG A 139 1.73 -2.15 -13.38
C ARG A 139 2.75 -3.13 -13.94
N SER A 140 2.51 -4.41 -13.72
CA SER A 140 3.37 -5.49 -14.24
C SER A 140 2.96 -5.94 -15.64
N ARG A 141 3.92 -6.39 -16.47
CA ARG A 141 3.68 -7.16 -17.69
C ARG A 141 3.56 -8.65 -17.32
N CYS A 142 2.46 -9.25 -17.74
CA CYS A 142 2.38 -10.71 -17.83
C CYS A 142 2.68 -11.11 -19.27
N GLY A 143 3.86 -11.66 -19.54
CA GLY A 143 4.18 -12.26 -20.82
C GLY A 143 3.26 -13.45 -21.10
N LYS A 144 2.62 -13.50 -22.28
CA LYS A 144 1.83 -14.66 -22.73
C LYS A 144 2.73 -15.83 -23.14
N THR A 145 3.62 -16.29 -22.27
CA THR A 145 4.40 -17.50 -22.54
C THR A 145 3.58 -18.74 -22.25
N LYS A 146 3.17 -19.46 -23.31
CA LYS A 146 2.50 -20.77 -23.23
C LYS A 146 3.38 -21.92 -22.71
N LYS A 147 4.63 -21.64 -22.31
CA LYS A 147 5.54 -22.67 -21.77
C LYS A 147 5.13 -23.03 -20.34
N LYS A 148 5.04 -24.32 -20.03
CA LYS A 148 4.90 -24.81 -18.64
C LYS A 148 6.02 -24.21 -17.79
N ILE A 149 5.68 -23.26 -16.95
CA ILE A 149 6.61 -22.64 -16.01
C ILE A 149 6.81 -23.62 -14.86
N VAL A 150 8.05 -24.08 -14.67
CA VAL A 150 8.43 -25.04 -13.59
C VAL A 150 8.51 -24.35 -12.21
N LYS A 151 8.67 -23.02 -12.18
CA LYS A 151 8.75 -22.20 -10.95
C LYS A 151 8.02 -20.87 -11.10
N GLU A 152 7.08 -20.57 -10.20
CA GLU A 152 6.34 -19.31 -10.16
C GLU A 152 7.29 -18.10 -10.12
N LYS A 153 7.16 -17.18 -11.08
CA LYS A 153 8.06 -16.02 -11.22
C LYS A 153 7.55 -14.77 -10.48
N GLY A 154 6.29 -14.77 -10.07
CA GLY A 154 5.62 -13.58 -9.54
C GLY A 154 5.44 -12.50 -10.60
N CYS A 155 4.47 -11.61 -10.39
CA CYS A 155 4.18 -10.49 -11.29
C CYS A 155 5.16 -9.31 -11.05
N THR A 156 6.46 -9.53 -11.28
CA THR A 156 7.55 -8.58 -10.89
C THR A 156 8.17 -7.79 -12.04
N GLU A 157 7.77 -8.05 -13.28
CA GLU A 157 8.28 -7.31 -14.45
C GLU A 157 7.41 -6.08 -14.70
N PRO A 158 7.94 -4.84 -14.60
CA PRO A 158 7.15 -3.63 -14.80
C PRO A 158 6.80 -3.40 -16.29
N ILE A 159 5.75 -2.64 -16.59
CA ILE A 159 5.47 -2.19 -17.97
C ILE A 159 6.54 -1.25 -18.47
N VAL A 160 7.08 -0.44 -17.57
CA VAL A 160 7.93 0.70 -17.86
C VAL A 160 8.97 0.84 -16.75
N GLY A 161 10.21 1.18 -17.11
CA GLY A 161 11.23 1.55 -16.12
C GLY A 161 11.91 0.37 -15.44
N GLU A 162 12.46 0.60 -14.26
CA GLU A 162 13.20 -0.39 -13.48
C GLU A 162 12.30 -1.23 -12.57
N LYS A 163 12.76 -2.44 -12.21
CA LYS A 163 12.05 -3.33 -11.28
C LYS A 163 11.92 -2.66 -9.91
N SER A 164 10.73 -2.09 -9.68
CA SER A 164 10.41 -1.37 -8.45
C SER A 164 10.06 -2.35 -7.32
N LYS A 165 10.43 -1.99 -6.09
CA LYS A 165 10.03 -2.72 -4.88
C LYS A 165 9.47 -1.74 -3.84
N CYS A 166 8.45 -2.16 -3.10
CA CYS A 166 7.90 -1.36 -2.01
C CYS A 166 8.68 -1.64 -0.71
N VAL A 167 9.07 -0.58 0.01
CA VAL A 167 9.72 -0.66 1.32
C VAL A 167 8.92 0.19 2.31
N LEU A 168 8.51 -0.41 3.43
CA LEU A 168 7.82 0.30 4.50
C LEU A 168 8.83 0.88 5.48
N HIS A 169 8.88 2.21 5.57
CA HIS A 169 9.77 2.93 6.48
C HIS A 169 8.98 3.50 7.66
N ILE A 170 9.13 2.90 8.85
CA ILE A 170 8.54 3.44 10.09
C ILE A 170 9.52 4.46 10.68
N VAL A 171 9.05 5.70 10.86
CA VAL A 171 9.85 6.82 11.37
C VAL A 171 9.14 7.50 12.55
N PRO A 172 9.88 8.22 13.42
CA PRO A 172 9.28 9.05 14.45
C PRO A 172 8.26 10.05 13.89
N ARG A 173 7.22 10.35 14.67
CA ARG A 173 6.06 11.16 14.23
C ARG A 173 6.42 12.61 13.87
N ASP A 174 7.44 13.15 14.51
CA ASP A 174 7.99 14.49 14.32
C ASP A 174 8.78 14.64 13.01
N LYS A 175 9.19 13.53 12.40
CA LYS A 175 9.88 13.57 11.11
C LYS A 175 8.90 13.94 9.98
N VAL A 176 9.10 15.10 9.39
CA VAL A 176 8.33 15.55 8.23
C VAL A 176 8.76 14.77 7.00
N CYS A 177 7.87 13.92 6.48
CA CYS A 177 8.07 13.20 5.23
C CYS A 177 6.76 12.68 4.62
N ASP A 178 6.76 12.49 3.31
CA ASP A 178 5.64 11.87 2.61
C ASP A 178 5.46 10.40 2.96
N SER A 179 4.20 9.99 3.01
CA SER A 179 3.80 8.60 3.27
C SER A 179 4.16 7.63 2.13
N LEU A 180 4.21 8.14 0.89
CA LEU A 180 4.60 7.38 -0.29
C LEU A 180 5.71 8.15 -1.00
N LYS A 181 6.87 7.53 -1.10
CA LYS A 181 8.03 8.06 -1.84
C LYS A 181 8.33 7.10 -2.98
N ILE A 182 8.31 7.62 -4.19
CA ILE A 182 8.72 6.88 -5.39
C ILE A 182 10.10 7.41 -5.74
N ASP A 183 11.07 6.50 -5.93
CA ASP A 183 12.40 6.90 -6.37
C ASP A 183 12.32 7.41 -7.82
N LYS A 184 13.02 8.51 -8.12
CA LYS A 184 13.05 9.10 -9.48
C LYS A 184 13.49 8.08 -10.54
N GLN A 185 14.28 7.07 -10.19
CA GLN A 185 14.67 5.99 -11.10
C GLN A 185 13.48 5.09 -11.48
N CYS A 186 12.51 4.93 -10.58
CA CYS A 186 11.27 4.19 -10.82
C CYS A 186 10.25 4.99 -11.65
N GLU A 187 10.36 6.32 -11.67
CA GLU A 187 9.52 7.21 -12.50
C GLU A 187 9.98 7.27 -13.96
N LYS A 188 11.23 6.88 -14.24
CA LYS A 188 11.79 6.95 -15.61
C LYS A 188 11.07 5.98 -16.54
N VAL A 189 10.30 6.55 -17.44
CA VAL A 189 9.70 5.81 -18.54
C VAL A 189 10.79 5.46 -19.56
N LYS A 190 11.32 4.23 -19.50
CA LYS A 190 12.05 3.68 -20.64
C LYS A 190 11.03 3.45 -21.75
N VAL A 191 10.85 4.45 -22.61
CA VAL A 191 10.13 4.31 -23.87
C VAL A 191 10.88 3.24 -24.67
N VAL A 192 10.20 2.13 -24.96
CA VAL A 192 10.64 1.13 -25.93
C VAL A 192 9.83 1.36 -27.19
#